data_AF-A0A3D4RUM2-F1
#
_entry.id   AF-A0A3D4RUM2-F1
#
_cell.length_a   1.000
_cell.length_b   1.000
_cell.length_c   1.000
_cell.angle_alpha   90.00
_cell.angle_beta   90.00
_cell.angle_gamma   90.00
#
_symmetry.space_group_name_H-M   'P 1'
#
loop_
_entity.id
_entity.type
_entity.pdbx_description
1 polymer ?
#
loop_
_entity_poly.entity_id
_entity_poly.type
_entity_poly.pdbx_seq_one_letter_code
_entity_poly.pdbx_strand_id
1 'polypeptide(L)'
;MSKPTLKLPEIPEAEQTPLVQALLRLIVEQQERIEELEAEVKRLKELKGKPKLKPSRMDAETDKAGEGGTEKKPKPGPKRAKTGELEVHEEQKIVPEGRPVDAREKGWRFKG
;
A
#
# COMPACT_ATOMS: atom_id res chain seq x y z
N MET A 1 2.03 16.69 -7.25
CA MET A 1 2.02 16.83 -8.71
C MET A 1 2.08 18.31 -9.02
N SER A 2 3.14 18.78 -9.65
CA SER A 2 3.26 20.19 -10.06
C SER A 2 2.21 20.44 -11.13
N LYS A 3 1.35 21.46 -10.96
CA LYS A 3 0.38 21.82 -11.99
C LYS A 3 1.16 22.33 -13.22
N PRO A 4 0.92 21.82 -14.43
CA PRO A 4 1.48 22.45 -15.62
C PRO A 4 0.77 23.80 -15.78
N THR A 5 1.47 24.89 -15.46
CA THR A 5 1.03 26.22 -15.86
C THR A 5 1.06 26.26 -17.38
N LEU A 6 -0.12 26.39 -18.01
CA LEU A 6 -0.23 26.57 -19.46
C LEU A 6 0.45 27.89 -19.81
N LYS A 7 1.66 27.79 -20.37
CA LYS A 7 2.32 28.92 -21.02
C LYS A 7 1.78 28.97 -22.45
N LEU A 8 0.96 29.98 -22.74
CA LEU A 8 0.56 30.23 -24.11
C LEU A 8 1.80 30.62 -24.93
N PRO A 9 1.92 30.13 -26.17
CA PRO A 9 3.00 30.54 -27.05
C PRO A 9 2.83 32.03 -27.40
N GLU A 10 3.96 32.75 -27.53
CA GLU A 10 3.95 34.09 -28.12
C GLU A 10 3.73 33.96 -29.63
N ILE A 11 2.58 34.46 -30.09
CA ILE A 11 2.19 34.39 -31.51
C ILE A 11 2.45 35.76 -32.15
N PRO A 12 3.28 35.86 -33.21
CA PRO A 12 3.51 37.09 -33.94
C PRO A 12 2.20 37.72 -34.44
N GLU A 13 2.10 39.05 -34.50
CA GLU A 13 0.86 39.74 -34.91
C GLU A 13 0.32 39.29 -36.27
N ALA A 14 1.21 38.96 -37.21
CA ALA A 14 0.85 38.44 -38.54
C ALA A 14 0.09 37.11 -38.49
N GLU A 15 0.26 36.33 -37.42
CA GLU A 15 -0.36 35.02 -37.22
C GLU A 15 -1.59 35.09 -36.28
N GLN A 16 -1.88 36.26 -35.70
CA GLN A 16 -3.05 36.50 -34.85
C GLN A 16 -4.33 36.70 -35.68
N THR A 17 -4.61 35.73 -36.54
CA THR A 17 -5.87 35.69 -37.30
C THR A 17 -7.07 35.64 -36.34
N PRO A 18 -8.26 36.09 -36.76
CA PRO A 18 -9.47 36.04 -35.93
C PRO A 18 -9.78 34.64 -35.39
N LEU A 19 -9.47 33.59 -36.16
CA LEU A 19 -9.62 32.20 -35.73
C LEU A 19 -8.67 31.85 -34.58
N VAL A 20 -7.40 32.24 -34.69
CA VAL A 20 -6.39 32.00 -33.64
C VAL A 20 -6.81 32.70 -32.34
N GLN A 21 -7.30 33.94 -32.42
CA GLN A 21 -7.81 34.65 -31.24
C GLN A 21 -9.02 33.95 -30.60
N ALA A 22 -9.95 33.45 -31.42
CA ALA A 22 -11.09 32.69 -30.93
C ALA A 22 -10.67 31.38 -30.25
N LEU A 23 -9.69 30.67 -30.82
CA LEU A 23 -9.14 29.44 -30.24
C LEU A 23 -8.43 29.71 -28.91
N LEU A 24 -7.62 30.76 -28.83
CA LEU A 24 -6.96 31.16 -27.57
C LEU A 24 -7.98 31.44 -26.48
N ARG A 25 -9.06 32.16 -26.80
CA ARG A 25 -10.15 32.42 -25.86
C ARG A 25 -10.81 31.13 -25.39
N LEU A 26 -11.14 30.22 -26.31
CA LEU A 26 -11.73 28.93 -25.96
C LEU A 26 -10.82 28.08 -25.07
N ILE A 27 -9.50 28.11 -25.30
CA ILE A 27 -8.52 27.40 -24.46
C ILE A 27 -8.54 27.95 -23.03
N VAL A 28 -8.59 29.28 -22.86
CA VAL A 28 -8.67 29.91 -21.54
C VAL A 28 -9.96 29.53 -20.83
N GLU A 29 -11.12 29.65 -21.49
CA GLU A 29 -12.42 29.29 -20.93
C GLU A 29 -12.48 27.80 -20.53
N GLN A 30 -11.89 26.91 -21.36
CA GLN A 30 -11.79 25.49 -21.03
C GLN A 30 -10.89 25.24 -19.81
N GLN A 31 -9.78 25.97 -19.68
CA GLN A 31 -8.86 25.80 -18.57
C GLN A 31 -9.51 26.22 -17.25
N GLU A 32 -10.22 27.34 -17.23
CA GLU A 32 -11.00 27.77 -16.07
C GLU A 32 -12.02 26.70 -15.66
N ARG A 33 -12.74 26.14 -16.65
CA ARG A 33 -13.71 25.09 -16.39
C ARG A 33 -13.08 23.80 -15.86
N ILE A 34 -11.92 23.42 -16.37
CA ILE A 34 -11.16 22.27 -15.87
C ILE A 34 -10.76 22.50 -14.41
N GLU A 35 -10.27 23.69 -14.06
CA GLU A 35 -9.87 24.01 -12.69
C GLU A 35 -11.04 23.97 -11.71
N GLU A 36 -12.20 24.50 -12.09
CA GLU A 36 -13.43 24.38 -11.32
C GLU A 36 -13.81 22.91 -11.08
N LEU A 37 -13.80 22.11 -12.15
CA LEU A 37 -14.16 20.69 -12.07
C LEU A 37 -13.15 19.89 -11.25
N GLU A 38 -11.85 20.17 -11.37
CA GLU A 38 -10.82 19.54 -10.54
C GLU A 38 -10.98 19.91 -9.07
N ALA A 39 -11.28 21.17 -8.76
CA ALA A 39 -11.56 21.63 -7.40
C ALA A 39 -12.80 20.93 -6.83
N GLU A 40 -13.86 20.81 -7.63
CA GLU A 40 -15.10 20.15 -7.26
C GLU A 40 -14.89 18.64 -7.07
N VAL A 41 -14.14 17.98 -7.97
CA VAL A 41 -13.75 16.57 -7.81
C VAL A 41 -12.91 16.37 -6.55
N LYS A 42 -11.98 17.28 -6.25
CA LYS A 42 -11.17 17.23 -5.03
C LYS A 42 -12.03 17.39 -3.78
N ARG A 43 -13.02 18.29 -3.81
CA ARG A 43 -14.00 18.46 -2.75
C ARG A 43 -14.83 17.18 -2.59
N LEU A 44 -15.55 16.77 -3.62
CA LEU A 44 -16.45 15.60 -3.60
C LEU A 44 -15.75 14.29 -3.26
N LYS A 45 -14.50 14.12 -3.71
CA LYS A 45 -13.76 12.91 -3.38
C LYS A 45 -13.52 12.80 -1.89
N GLU A 46 -13.49 13.89 -1.11
CA GLU A 46 -13.26 13.94 0.35
C GLU A 46 -12.37 12.78 0.84
N LEU A 47 -11.35 12.44 0.05
CA LEU A 47 -10.60 11.22 0.27
C LEU A 47 -9.77 11.59 1.47
N LYS A 48 -10.18 11.13 2.67
CA LYS A 48 -9.30 11.01 3.82
C LYS A 48 -8.01 10.47 3.22
N GLY A 49 -6.98 11.33 3.17
CA GLY A 49 -5.80 11.07 2.35
C GLY A 49 -5.28 9.67 2.64
N LYS A 50 -4.65 9.02 1.65
CA LYS A 50 -4.19 7.63 1.72
C LYS A 50 -3.75 7.31 3.16
N PRO A 51 -4.43 6.39 3.87
CA PRO A 51 -4.22 6.23 5.30
C PRO A 51 -2.73 6.01 5.54
N LYS A 52 -2.17 6.67 6.57
CA LYS A 52 -0.85 6.32 7.07
C LYS A 52 -0.97 4.91 7.67
N LEU A 53 -0.78 3.91 6.82
CA LEU A 53 -0.68 2.52 7.21
C LEU A 53 0.61 2.38 7.99
N LYS A 54 0.49 2.07 9.29
CA LYS A 54 1.65 1.61 10.06
C LYS A 54 2.10 0.27 9.46
N PRO A 55 3.40 -0.04 9.45
CA PRO A 55 3.86 -1.38 9.11
C PRO A 55 3.14 -2.40 9.99
N SER A 56 2.86 -3.57 9.42
CA SER A 56 2.24 -4.66 10.18
C SER A 56 3.11 -4.99 11.39
N ARG A 57 2.49 -5.14 12.57
CA ARG A 57 3.20 -5.63 13.76
C ARG A 57 3.61 -7.10 13.63
N MET A 58 3.12 -7.80 12.61
CA MET A 58 3.43 -9.20 12.35
C MET A 58 4.93 -9.42 12.12
N ASP A 59 5.63 -8.50 11.46
CA ASP A 59 7.09 -8.59 11.26
C ASP A 59 7.88 -8.03 12.46
N ALA A 60 7.29 -7.08 13.20
CA ALA A 60 7.93 -6.48 14.38
C ALA A 60 8.08 -7.48 15.56
N GLU A 61 7.19 -8.47 15.66
CA GLU A 61 7.33 -9.56 16.63
C GLU A 61 8.36 -10.62 16.21
N THR A 62 8.74 -10.67 14.92
CA THR A 62 9.78 -11.59 14.44
C THR A 62 11.20 -11.03 14.55
N ASP A 63 11.37 -9.70 14.60
CA ASP A 63 12.69 -9.06 14.73
C ASP A 63 13.11 -8.78 16.19
N LYS A 64 12.20 -8.91 17.16
CA LYS A 64 12.48 -8.72 18.60
C LYS A 64 13.04 -9.98 19.28
N ALA A 65 13.65 -10.88 18.53
CA ALA A 65 14.44 -12.00 19.07
C ALA A 65 15.93 -11.65 19.06
N GLY A 66 16.34 -10.72 19.91
CA GLY A 66 17.74 -10.40 20.13
C GLY A 66 17.91 -9.22 21.08
N GLU A 67 18.60 -9.45 22.20
CA GLU A 67 19.08 -8.44 23.15
C GLU A 67 18.03 -7.86 24.12
N GLY A 68 17.50 -8.74 24.98
CA GLY A 68 16.86 -8.35 26.24
C GLY A 68 17.61 -8.98 27.42
N GLY A 69 18.17 -8.12 28.27
CA GLY A 69 18.96 -8.48 29.46
C GLY A 69 18.27 -9.46 30.42
N THR A 70 19.13 -10.17 31.14
CA THR A 70 18.84 -11.35 31.97
C THR A 70 18.13 -11.01 33.28
N GLU A 71 16.81 -11.10 33.32
CA GLU A 71 16.09 -11.41 34.57
C GLU A 71 15.46 -12.80 34.44
N LYS A 72 16.14 -13.80 35.03
CA LYS A 72 15.69 -15.20 35.04
C LYS A 72 14.44 -15.31 35.93
N LYS A 73 13.26 -15.19 35.33
CA LYS A 73 12.03 -15.70 35.95
C LYS A 73 12.20 -17.19 36.28
N PRO A 74 11.71 -17.69 37.43
CA PRO A 74 11.79 -19.10 37.77
C PRO A 74 11.18 -19.93 36.63
N LYS A 75 11.90 -20.97 36.21
CA LYS A 75 11.44 -21.85 35.14
C LYS A 75 10.08 -22.42 35.56
N PRO A 76 9.02 -22.28 34.74
CA PRO A 76 7.77 -22.95 35.04
C PRO A 76 8.05 -24.45 35.15
N GLY A 77 7.48 -25.09 36.18
CA GLY A 77 7.62 -26.52 36.43
C GLY A 77 7.17 -27.36 35.22
N PRO A 78 7.45 -28.68 35.23
CA PRO A 78 7.14 -29.56 34.12
C PRO A 78 5.64 -29.47 33.78
N LYS A 79 5.34 -28.99 32.57
CA LYS A 79 3.97 -28.90 32.06
C LYS A 79 3.59 -30.25 31.47
N ARG A 80 2.42 -30.78 31.83
CA ARG A 80 1.86 -31.98 31.17
C ARG A 80 1.70 -31.70 29.68
N ALA A 81 2.26 -32.58 28.83
CA ALA A 81 1.99 -32.55 27.41
C ALA A 81 0.53 -32.96 27.17
N LYS A 82 -0.25 -32.09 26.51
CA LYS A 82 -1.68 -32.36 26.22
C LYS A 82 -1.88 -33.51 25.24
N THR A 83 -0.84 -33.84 24.50
CA THR A 83 -0.78 -34.78 23.37
C THR A 83 0.06 -36.03 23.70
N GLY A 84 0.64 -36.14 24.90
CA GLY A 84 1.58 -37.22 25.24
C GLY A 84 0.99 -38.62 25.34
N GLU A 85 -0.33 -38.73 25.51
CA GLU A 85 -1.07 -40.01 25.57
C GLU A 85 -1.88 -40.27 24.29
N LEU A 86 -1.85 -39.37 23.30
CA LEU A 86 -2.63 -39.49 22.07
C LEU A 86 -1.82 -40.20 20.98
N GLU A 87 -2.37 -41.27 20.42
CA GLU A 87 -1.79 -41.97 19.27
C GLU A 87 -2.09 -41.17 17.99
N VAL A 88 -1.04 -40.73 17.29
CA VAL A 88 -1.18 -40.06 15.99
C VAL A 88 -1.30 -41.14 14.92
N HIS A 89 -2.49 -41.27 14.35
CA HIS A 89 -2.79 -42.34 13.39
C HIS A 89 -2.24 -42.02 12.00
N GLU A 90 -2.20 -40.74 11.62
CA GLU A 90 -1.76 -40.31 10.30
C GLU A 90 -1.28 -38.86 10.32
N GLU A 91 -0.17 -38.58 9.64
CA GLU A 91 0.34 -37.23 9.38
C GLU A 91 0.52 -37.05 7.87
N GLN A 92 -0.19 -36.10 7.27
CA GLN A 92 -0.08 -35.78 5.84
C GLN A 92 0.36 -34.33 5.63
N LYS A 93 1.43 -34.13 4.86
CA LYS A 93 1.88 -32.79 4.42
C LYS A 93 1.12 -32.38 3.16
N ILE A 94 0.08 -31.56 3.32
CA ILE A 94 -0.73 -31.05 2.20
C ILE A 94 -0.04 -29.83 1.59
N VAL A 95 0.25 -29.88 0.29
CA VAL A 95 0.76 -28.73 -0.49
C VAL A 95 -0.43 -28.05 -1.19
N PRO A 96 -0.56 -26.72 -1.11
CA PRO A 96 -1.65 -26.01 -1.77
C PRO A 96 -1.51 -26.04 -3.29
N GLU A 97 -2.62 -26.24 -3.98
CA GLU A 97 -2.70 -26.13 -5.43
C GLU A 97 -2.43 -24.68 -5.89
N GLY A 98 -1.66 -24.51 -6.96
CA GLY A 98 -1.32 -23.18 -7.50
C GLY A 98 -0.17 -22.46 -6.79
N ARG A 99 0.67 -23.16 -6.01
CA ARG A 99 1.87 -22.58 -5.42
C ARG A 99 2.82 -22.01 -6.50
N PRO A 100 3.14 -20.70 -6.46
CA PRO A 100 4.13 -20.10 -7.36
C PRO A 100 5.52 -20.74 -7.21
N VAL A 101 6.30 -20.79 -8.29
CA VAL A 101 7.64 -21.45 -8.32
C VAL A 101 8.63 -20.79 -7.35
N ASP A 102 8.47 -19.50 -7.08
CA ASP A 102 9.30 -18.69 -6.18
C ASP A 102 8.77 -18.64 -4.74
N ALA A 103 7.67 -19.34 -4.43
CA ALA A 103 7.08 -19.33 -3.11
C ALA A 103 7.97 -20.05 -2.08
N ARG A 104 8.49 -19.29 -1.12
CA ARG A 104 9.31 -19.81 -0.01
C ARG A 104 8.43 -20.38 1.11
N GLU A 105 8.60 -21.67 1.42
CA GLU A 105 8.06 -22.25 2.67
C GLU A 105 8.76 -21.63 3.87
N LYS A 106 8.05 -20.82 4.68
CA LYS A 106 8.59 -20.18 5.90
C LYS A 106 8.76 -21.15 7.10
N GLY A 107 8.94 -22.46 6.86
CA GLY A 107 9.41 -23.44 7.85
C GLY A 107 8.63 -23.55 9.17
N TRP A 108 7.40 -23.02 9.26
CA TRP A 108 6.62 -23.05 10.49
C TRP A 108 6.21 -24.49 10.80
N ARG A 109 6.76 -25.04 11.87
CA ARG A 109 6.32 -26.30 12.46
C ARG A 109 5.21 -26.00 13.46
N PHE A 110 4.00 -26.48 13.19
CA PHE A 110 2.93 -26.47 14.19
C PHE A 110 3.39 -27.38 15.34
N LYS A 111 3.70 -26.79 16.51
CA LYS A 111 3.96 -27.57 17.72
C LYS A 111 2.61 -27.88 18.37
N GLY A 112 2.06 -29.06 18.05
CA GLY A 112 1.01 -29.72 18.84
C GLY A 112 1.57 -30.40 20.07
#